data_AF-A0A2N0PHX9-F1
#
_entry.id   AF-A0A2N0PHX9-F1
#
_cell.length_a   1.000
_cell.length_b   1.000
_cell.length_c   1.000
_cell.angle_alpha   90.00
_cell.angle_beta   90.00
_cell.angle_gamma   90.00
#
_symmetry.space_group_name_H-M   'P 1'
#
loop_
_entity.id
_entity.type
_entity.pdbx_description
1 polymer ?
#
loop_
_entity_poly.entity_id
_entity_poly.type
_entity_poly.pdbx_seq_one_letter_code
_entity_poly.pdbx_strand_id
1 'polypeptide(L)'
;MSEYASYFNQDSAKWSLVSFDSWCLQKTNGCHANKIHRIFYKHMNDVLLKDSSTEQERSQARNLINSRKEHVKLANALWDNPDVLKSIYKENSKKRDRDTDEEDLVEKERHLALKERELSIKEREVKIRALELSNIEKEKELGL
;
A
#
# COMPACT_ATOMS: atom_id res chain seq x y z
N MET A 1 -17.80 -25.92 16.25
CA MET A 1 -17.21 -24.82 15.46
C MET A 1 -17.51 -23.53 16.21
N SER A 2 -16.49 -22.73 16.54
CA SER A 2 -16.58 -21.74 17.61
C SER A 2 -17.49 -20.57 17.23
N GLU A 3 -18.18 -19.97 18.21
CA GLU A 3 -19.05 -18.80 18.05
C GLU A 3 -18.39 -17.67 17.24
N TYR A 4 -17.06 -17.56 17.31
CA TYR A 4 -16.24 -16.59 16.59
C TYR A 4 -16.19 -16.79 15.07
N ALA A 5 -16.52 -17.98 14.56
CA ALA A 5 -16.49 -18.26 13.12
C ALA A 5 -17.51 -17.42 12.34
N SER A 6 -18.64 -17.03 12.96
CA SER A 6 -19.67 -16.25 12.29
C SER A 6 -19.19 -14.86 11.87
N TYR A 7 -18.20 -14.28 12.57
CA TYR A 7 -17.61 -13.01 12.16
C TYR A 7 -16.87 -13.15 10.82
N PHE A 8 -16.20 -14.28 10.56
CA PHE A 8 -15.41 -14.48 9.35
C PHE A 8 -16.24 -14.89 8.14
N ASN A 9 -17.54 -15.17 8.31
CA ASN A 9 -18.45 -15.43 7.19
C ASN A 9 -18.80 -14.16 6.40
N GLN A 10 -18.47 -12.98 6.93
CA GLN A 10 -18.62 -11.73 6.19
C GLN A 10 -17.48 -11.55 5.18
N ASP A 11 -17.67 -10.62 4.25
CA ASP A 11 -16.66 -10.22 3.27
C ASP A 11 -15.29 -9.98 3.92
N SER A 12 -14.26 -10.63 3.37
CA SER A 12 -12.87 -10.52 3.80
C SER A 12 -12.36 -9.08 3.85
N ALA A 13 -12.82 -8.21 2.96
CA ALA A 13 -12.46 -6.78 2.96
C ALA A 13 -12.86 -6.05 4.26
N LYS A 14 -13.83 -6.59 5.01
CA LYS A 14 -14.33 -6.01 6.28
C LYS A 14 -13.61 -6.56 7.50
N TRP A 15 -12.73 -7.55 7.33
CA TRP A 15 -11.99 -8.15 8.44
C TRP A 15 -11.00 -7.14 9.02
N SER A 16 -11.08 -6.92 10.32
CA SER A 16 -10.09 -6.15 11.07
C SER A 16 -10.08 -6.61 12.52
N LEU A 17 -8.93 -6.51 13.19
CA LEU A 17 -8.85 -6.85 14.61
C LEU A 17 -9.79 -5.97 15.46
N VAL A 18 -9.91 -4.67 15.11
CA VAL A 18 -10.76 -3.70 15.83
C VAL A 18 -12.24 -4.03 15.70
N SER A 19 -12.71 -4.35 14.49
CA SER A 19 -14.09 -4.76 14.28
C SER A 19 -14.37 -6.14 14.88
N PHE A 20 -13.38 -7.04 14.93
CA PHE A 20 -13.50 -8.33 15.61
C PHE A 20 -13.60 -8.19 17.13
N ASP A 21 -12.76 -7.35 17.75
CA ASP A 21 -12.80 -7.04 19.18
C ASP A 21 -14.15 -6.42 19.56
N SER A 22 -14.62 -5.46 18.77
CA SER A 22 -15.93 -4.83 18.95
C SER A 22 -17.09 -5.83 18.85
N TRP A 23 -17.01 -6.75 17.88
CA TRP A 23 -17.98 -7.82 17.70
C TRP A 23 -17.99 -8.79 18.89
N CYS A 24 -16.81 -9.19 19.38
CA CYS A 24 -16.68 -10.09 20.54
C CYS A 24 -17.23 -9.45 21.82
N LEU A 25 -16.99 -8.14 22.03
CA LEU A 25 -17.52 -7.40 23.17
C LEU A 25 -19.06 -7.39 23.22
N GLN A 26 -19.73 -7.41 22.07
CA GLN A 26 -21.19 -7.43 21.99
C GLN A 26 -21.80 -8.83 22.13
N LYS A 27 -21.03 -9.88 21.82
CA LYS A 27 -21.52 -11.26 21.72
C LYS A 27 -21.04 -12.19 22.83
N THR A 28 -19.96 -11.84 23.54
CA THR A 28 -19.37 -12.68 24.59
C THR A 28 -19.32 -11.93 25.91
N ASN A 29 -19.79 -12.54 27.01
CA ASN A 29 -19.86 -11.94 28.35
C ASN A 29 -18.48 -11.76 29.05
N GLY A 30 -17.40 -11.58 28.30
CA GLY A 30 -16.07 -11.36 28.84
C GLY A 30 -15.03 -11.21 27.74
N CYS A 31 -14.46 -10.02 27.62
CA CYS A 31 -13.38 -9.77 26.67
C CYS A 31 -12.04 -10.13 27.32
N HIS A 32 -11.51 -11.30 27.00
CA HIS A 32 -10.11 -11.62 27.26
C HIS A 32 -9.34 -11.29 25.99
N ALA A 33 -8.86 -10.05 25.86
CA ALA A 33 -8.23 -9.52 24.64
C ALA A 33 -7.18 -10.49 24.06
N ASN A 34 -6.32 -11.07 24.91
CA ASN A 34 -5.31 -12.04 24.47
C ASN A 34 -5.90 -13.31 23.83
N LYS A 35 -7.01 -13.82 24.38
CA LYS A 35 -7.68 -15.02 23.87
C LYS A 35 -8.38 -14.74 22.53
N ILE A 36 -9.02 -13.58 22.43
CA ILE A 36 -9.73 -13.14 21.21
C ILE A 36 -8.71 -12.89 20.09
N HIS A 37 -7.60 -12.20 20.37
CA HIS A 37 -6.54 -11.95 19.40
C HIS A 37 -5.91 -13.26 18.91
N ARG A 38 -5.69 -14.24 19.81
CA ARG A 38 -5.23 -15.59 19.43
C ARG A 38 -6.19 -16.29 18.47
N ILE A 39 -7.51 -16.17 18.69
CA ILE A 39 -8.52 -16.75 17.80
C ILE A 39 -8.48 -16.06 16.43
N PHE A 40 -8.38 -14.73 16.41
CA PHE A 40 -8.28 -13.95 15.19
C PHE A 40 -7.08 -14.36 14.33
N TYR A 41 -5.88 -14.36 14.92
CA TYR A 41 -4.67 -14.71 14.19
C TYR A 41 -4.59 -16.19 13.81
N LYS A 42 -5.18 -17.08 14.62
CA LYS A 42 -5.34 -18.49 14.22
C LYS A 42 -6.19 -18.61 12.96
N HIS A 43 -7.30 -17.87 12.87
CA HIS A 43 -8.12 -17.86 11.66
C HIS A 43 -7.34 -17.34 10.44
N MET A 44 -6.59 -16.25 10.61
CA MET A 44 -5.74 -15.73 9.52
C MET A 44 -4.73 -16.77 9.03
N ASN A 45 -4.12 -17.53 9.95
CA ASN A 45 -3.20 -18.62 9.58
C ASN A 45 -3.94 -19.76 8.85
N ASP A 46 -5.12 -20.15 9.33
CA ASP A 46 -5.93 -21.18 8.68
C ASP A 46 -6.29 -20.76 7.25
N VAL A 47 -6.60 -19.48 7.00
CA VAL A 47 -6.85 -18.93 5.66
C VAL A 47 -5.60 -19.02 4.77
N LEU A 48 -4.41 -18.82 5.32
CA LEU A 48 -3.16 -18.94 4.56
C LEU A 48 -2.80 -20.39 4.21
N LEU A 49 -3.21 -21.35 5.04
CA LEU A 49 -2.89 -22.77 4.88
C LEU A 49 -3.97 -23.55 4.10
N LYS A 50 -5.21 -23.05 4.05
CA LYS A 50 -6.29 -23.72 3.32
C LYS A 50 -6.15 -23.49 1.82
N ASP A 51 -6.14 -24.59 1.07
CA ASP A 51 -6.15 -24.56 -0.39
C ASP A 51 -7.43 -23.95 -0.96
N SER A 52 -8.55 -24.06 -0.24
CA SER A 52 -9.86 -23.52 -0.62
C SER A 52 -10.00 -22.00 -0.45
N SER A 53 -9.05 -21.33 0.20
CA SER A 53 -9.12 -19.88 0.42
C SER A 53 -8.78 -19.11 -0.85
N THR A 54 -9.54 -18.06 -1.11
CA THR A 54 -9.35 -17.18 -2.26
C THR A 54 -8.10 -16.31 -2.09
N GLU A 55 -7.55 -15.81 -3.21
CA GLU A 55 -6.38 -14.92 -3.13
C GLU A 55 -6.70 -13.59 -2.44
N GLN A 56 -7.95 -13.12 -2.52
CA GLN A 56 -8.41 -11.95 -1.78
C GLN A 56 -8.34 -12.18 -0.26
N GLU A 57 -8.86 -13.31 0.22
CA GLU A 57 -8.79 -13.68 1.64
C GLU A 57 -7.34 -13.86 2.11
N ARG A 58 -6.50 -14.51 1.29
CA ARG A 58 -5.08 -14.69 1.60
C ARG A 58 -4.33 -13.36 1.66
N SER A 59 -4.55 -12.48 0.68
CA SER A 59 -3.96 -11.13 0.66
C SER A 59 -4.37 -10.32 1.89
N GLN A 60 -5.66 -10.33 2.23
CA GLN A 60 -6.17 -9.65 3.41
C GLN A 60 -5.57 -10.24 4.71
N ALA A 61 -5.50 -11.57 4.83
CA ALA A 61 -4.88 -12.23 5.97
C ALA A 61 -3.41 -11.84 6.13
N ARG A 62 -2.62 -11.82 5.04
CA ARG A 62 -1.21 -11.36 5.05
C ARG A 62 -1.13 -9.91 5.53
N ASN A 63 -1.98 -9.02 5.02
CA ASN A 63 -2.02 -7.61 5.42
C ASN A 63 -2.34 -7.43 6.91
N LEU A 64 -3.36 -8.13 7.41
CA LEU A 64 -3.79 -8.06 8.81
C LEU A 64 -2.72 -8.60 9.76
N ILE A 65 -2.03 -9.68 9.37
CA ILE A 65 -0.88 -10.22 10.11
C ILE A 65 0.27 -9.19 10.17
N ASN A 66 0.59 -8.56 9.04
CA ASN A 66 1.68 -7.58 8.97
C ASN A 66 1.38 -6.23 9.65
N SER A 67 0.10 -5.85 9.77
CA SER A 67 -0.31 -4.52 10.23
C SER A 67 0.00 -4.18 11.69
N ARG A 68 0.29 -5.16 12.55
CA ARG A 68 0.55 -4.93 13.98
C ARG A 68 1.70 -5.77 14.54
N LYS A 69 2.95 -5.38 14.23
CA LYS A 69 4.21 -6.00 14.71
C LYS A 69 4.29 -6.25 16.23
N GLU A 70 3.57 -5.49 17.05
CA GLU A 70 3.56 -5.66 18.52
C GLU A 70 2.64 -6.80 18.98
N HIS A 71 1.47 -6.96 18.38
CA HIS A 71 0.56 -8.09 18.65
C HIS A 71 1.10 -9.39 18.05
N VAL A 72 1.82 -9.26 16.93
CA VAL A 72 2.67 -10.29 16.33
C VAL A 72 3.67 -10.86 17.33
N LYS A 73 4.33 -10.05 18.19
CA LYS A 73 5.26 -10.56 19.21
C LYS A 73 4.58 -11.43 20.28
N LEU A 74 3.34 -11.10 20.66
CA LEU A 74 2.50 -11.95 21.52
C LEU A 74 1.96 -13.18 20.78
N ALA A 75 1.69 -13.05 19.48
CA ALA A 75 1.30 -14.13 18.60
C ALA A 75 2.48 -14.99 18.11
N ASN A 76 3.74 -14.59 18.32
CA ASN A 76 4.92 -15.36 17.91
C ASN A 76 4.97 -16.73 18.60
N ALA A 77 4.40 -16.86 19.81
CA ALA A 77 4.18 -18.15 20.46
C ALA A 77 3.11 -19.04 19.75
N LEU A 78 2.44 -18.53 18.71
CA LEU A 78 1.49 -19.24 17.84
C LEU A 78 2.08 -19.48 16.44
N TRP A 79 3.28 -18.99 16.15
CA TRP A 79 3.89 -18.95 14.81
C TRP A 79 4.92 -20.05 14.60
N ASP A 80 4.68 -21.23 15.19
CA ASP A 80 5.51 -22.42 15.00
C ASP A 80 5.32 -23.10 13.63
N ASN A 81 4.55 -22.51 12.69
CA ASN A 81 4.35 -23.07 11.35
C ASN A 81 5.29 -22.40 10.32
N PRO A 82 6.34 -23.11 9.85
CA PRO A 82 7.33 -22.56 8.92
C PRO A 82 6.75 -22.13 7.57
N ASP A 83 5.67 -22.77 7.11
CA ASP A 83 5.07 -22.51 5.81
C ASP A 83 4.31 -21.18 5.79
N VAL A 84 3.65 -20.84 6.90
CA VAL A 84 3.01 -19.54 7.09
C VAL A 84 4.06 -18.43 7.08
N LEU A 85 5.17 -18.62 7.80
CA LEU A 85 6.27 -17.67 7.82
C LEU A 85 6.87 -17.46 6.42
N LYS A 86 7.12 -18.55 5.68
CA LYS A 86 7.65 -18.49 4.31
C LYS A 86 6.73 -17.73 3.35
N SER A 87 5.41 -17.91 3.49
CA SER A 87 4.40 -17.18 2.71
C SER A 87 4.44 -15.68 2.98
N ILE A 88 4.54 -15.28 4.25
CA ILE A 88 4.61 -13.86 4.67
C ILE A 88 5.90 -13.20 4.18
N TYR A 89 7.06 -13.84 4.35
CA TYR A 89 8.34 -13.27 3.92
C TYR A 89 8.42 -13.08 2.40
N LYS A 90 7.88 -14.02 1.62
CA LYS A 90 7.85 -13.95 0.15
C LYS A 90 6.93 -12.84 -0.38
N GLU A 91 5.83 -12.55 0.29
CA GLU A 91 4.96 -11.43 -0.05
C GLU A 91 5.62 -10.08 0.31
N ASN A 92 6.27 -10.02 1.48
CA ASN A 92 6.94 -8.81 1.96
C ASN A 92 8.17 -8.42 1.12
N SER A 93 8.85 -9.37 0.46
CA SER A 93 9.87 -9.04 -0.53
C SER A 93 9.23 -8.40 -1.77
N LYS A 94 8.20 -9.03 -2.33
CA LYS A 94 7.50 -8.52 -3.52
C LYS A 94 6.88 -7.14 -3.32
N LYS A 95 6.33 -6.86 -2.12
CA LYS A 95 5.76 -5.55 -1.80
C LYS A 95 6.83 -4.46 -1.77
N ARG A 96 7.99 -4.74 -1.15
CA ARG A 96 9.12 -3.80 -1.14
C ARG A 96 9.67 -3.52 -2.53
N ASP A 97 9.76 -4.56 -3.36
CA ASP A 97 10.20 -4.40 -4.76
C ASP A 97 9.24 -3.48 -5.53
N ARG A 98 7.92 -3.68 -5.37
CA ARG A 98 6.88 -2.85 -6.00
C ARG A 98 6.90 -1.39 -5.52
N ASP A 99 7.02 -1.17 -4.20
CA ASP A 99 7.05 0.18 -3.63
C ASP A 99 8.30 0.95 -4.15
N THR A 100 9.42 0.24 -4.36
CA THR A 100 10.66 0.80 -4.93
C THR A 100 10.50 1.15 -6.42
N ASP A 101 9.87 0.26 -7.19
CA ASP A 101 9.61 0.49 -8.63
C ASP A 101 8.65 1.68 -8.84
N GLU A 102 7.65 1.86 -7.97
CA GLU A 102 6.69 2.95 -8.06
C GLU A 102 7.35 4.30 -7.72
N GLU A 103 8.24 4.34 -6.74
CA GLU A 103 9.01 5.55 -6.37
C GLU A 103 9.98 5.98 -7.50
N ASP A 104 10.65 5.03 -8.16
CA ASP A 104 11.54 5.29 -9.30
C ASP A 104 10.77 5.82 -10.54
N LEU A 105 9.54 5.34 -10.76
CA LEU A 105 8.68 5.84 -11.84
C LEU A 105 8.22 7.28 -11.60
N VAL A 106 7.81 7.61 -10.38
CA VAL A 106 7.40 8.97 -9.99
C VAL A 106 8.56 9.96 -10.14
N GLU A 107 9.78 9.56 -9.76
CA GLU A 107 10.96 10.42 -9.90
C GLU A 107 11.33 10.66 -11.38
N LYS A 108 11.23 9.62 -12.23
CA LYS A 108 11.42 9.76 -13.69
C LYS A 108 10.41 10.72 -14.32
N GLU A 109 9.13 10.59 -13.97
CA GLU A 109 8.08 11.48 -14.48
C GLU A 109 8.33 12.93 -14.08
N ARG A 110 8.68 13.17 -12.81
CA ARG A 110 9.06 14.51 -12.32
C ARG A 110 10.24 15.09 -13.09
N HIS A 111 11.26 14.29 -13.38
CA HIS A 111 12.44 14.75 -14.10
C HIS A 111 12.12 15.11 -15.57
N LEU A 112 11.25 14.33 -16.23
CA LEU A 112 10.81 14.62 -17.59
C LEU A 112 9.99 15.92 -17.66
N ALA A 113 9.04 16.11 -16.74
CA ALA A 113 8.24 17.33 -16.67
C ALA A 113 9.10 18.60 -16.46
N LEU A 114 10.17 18.50 -15.67
CA LEU A 114 11.13 19.60 -15.50
C LEU A 114 11.86 19.92 -16.81
N LYS A 115 12.33 18.91 -17.55
CA LYS A 115 12.99 19.09 -18.85
C LYS A 115 12.06 19.72 -19.88
N GLU A 116 10.81 19.29 -19.95
CA GLU A 116 9.81 19.89 -20.85
C GLU A 116 9.58 21.37 -20.53
N ARG A 117 9.49 21.72 -19.24
CA ARG A 117 9.32 23.10 -18.80
C ARG A 117 10.54 23.96 -19.16
N GLU A 118 11.75 23.45 -18.96
CA GLU A 118 12.99 24.15 -19.34
C GLU A 118 13.06 24.40 -20.85
N LEU A 119 12.71 23.41 -21.67
CA LEU A 119 12.66 23.56 -23.12
C LEU A 119 11.62 24.62 -23.53
N SER A 120 10.44 24.60 -22.93
CA SER A 120 9.40 25.60 -23.20
C SER A 120 9.83 27.02 -22.84
N ILE A 121 10.60 27.19 -21.76
CA ILE A 121 11.18 28.50 -21.39
C ILE A 121 12.20 28.94 -22.44
N LYS A 122 13.13 28.06 -22.84
CA LYS A 122 14.12 28.38 -23.88
C LYS A 122 13.47 28.75 -25.21
N GLU A 123 12.41 28.05 -25.61
CA GLU A 123 11.67 28.39 -26.83
C GLU A 123 11.03 29.78 -26.76
N ARG A 124 10.48 30.16 -25.60
CA ARG A 124 9.93 31.51 -25.38
C ARG A 124 11.03 32.56 -25.42
N GLU A 125 12.17 32.32 -24.79
CA GLU A 125 13.31 33.24 -24.81
C GLU A 125 13.83 33.47 -26.23
N VAL A 126 13.94 32.41 -27.04
CA VAL A 126 14.35 32.52 -28.45
C VAL A 126 13.33 33.33 -29.25
N LYS A 127 12.02 33.11 -29.04
CA LYS A 127 10.97 33.90 -29.70
C LYS A 127 11.02 35.37 -29.33
N ILE A 128 11.27 35.69 -28.05
CA ILE A 128 11.41 37.08 -27.58
C ILE A 128 12.61 37.74 -28.27
N ARG A 129 13.78 37.08 -28.27
CA ARG A 129 14.98 37.62 -28.94
C ARG A 129 14.77 37.86 -30.44
N ALA A 130 14.05 36.97 -31.12
CA ALA A 130 13.74 37.14 -32.53
C ALA A 130 12.85 38.37 -32.80
N LEU A 131 11.86 38.62 -31.93
CA LEU A 131 11.00 39.81 -32.00
C LEU A 131 11.79 41.09 -31.70
N GLU A 132 12.68 41.08 -30.70
CA GLU A 132 13.55 42.21 -30.37
C GLU A 132 14.44 42.60 -31.56
N LEU A 133 15.08 41.62 -32.20
CA LEU A 133 15.89 41.85 -33.41
C LEU A 133 15.07 42.42 -34.56
N SER A 134 13.87 41.89 -34.82
CA SER A 134 12.98 42.40 -35.86
C SER A 134 12.51 43.83 -35.60
N ASN A 135 12.25 44.19 -34.33
CA ASN A 135 11.90 45.56 -33.97
C ASN A 135 13.07 46.52 -34.22
N ILE A 136 14.30 46.13 -33.84
CA ILE A 136 15.51 46.95 -34.09
C ILE A 136 15.71 47.18 -35.60
N GLU A 137 15.48 46.18 -36.44
CA GLU A 137 15.57 46.34 -37.90
C GLU A 137 14.51 47.32 -38.43
N LYS A 138 13.26 47.21 -37.96
CA LYS A 138 12.19 48.14 -38.34
C LYS A 138 12.45 49.58 -37.87
N GLU A 139 12.97 49.77 -36.67
CA GLU A 139 13.35 51.10 -36.16
C GLU A 139 14.40 51.74 -37.08
N LYS A 140 15.42 50.97 -37.48
CA LYS A 140 16.43 51.42 -38.46
C LYS A 140 15.83 51.76 -39.82
N GLU A 141 14.91 50.96 -40.34
CA GLU A 141 14.23 51.23 -41.63
C GLU A 141 13.35 52.48 -41.57
N LEU A 142 12.74 52.76 -40.42
CA LEU A 142 11.88 53.93 -40.19
C LEU A 142 12.68 55.20 -39.87
N GLY A 143 13.99 55.11 -39.67
CA GLY A 143 14.86 56.24 -39.36
C GLY A 143 14.66 56.83 -37.95
N LEU A 144 14.16 56.00 -37.03
CA LEU A 144 14.05 56.28 -35.58
C LEU A 144 15.30 55.78 -34.85
#